data_AF-A0A810MT48-F1
#
_entry.id   AF-A0A810MT48-F1
#
_cell.length_a   1.000
_cell.length_b   1.000
_cell.length_c   1.000
_cell.angle_alpha   90.00
_cell.angle_beta   90.00
_cell.angle_gamma   90.00
#
_symmetry.space_group_name_H-M   'P 1'
#
loop_
_entity.id
_entity.type
_entity.pdbx_description
1 polymer ?
#
loop_
_entity_poly.entity_id
_entity_poly.type
_entity_poly.pdbx_seq_one_letter_code
_entity_poly.pdbx_strand_id
1 'polypeptide(L)'
;MDTTATAKIAGTQIEKAWFAISATYGRLTTPGELIHISEIRAQIAHRFDQATIDAALLWMHREIEDVWIVPQSYRRWAMTEEQRDGAVVIGDQHKELISIG
;
A
#
# COMPACT_ATOMS: atom_id res chain seq x y z
N MET A 1 -23.37 -17.80 -9.37
CA MET A 1 -22.51 -16.61 -9.56
C MET A 1 -21.17 -17.11 -10.07
N ASP A 2 -20.65 -16.55 -11.16
CA ASP A 2 -19.43 -17.02 -11.81
C ASP A 2 -18.20 -16.50 -11.07
N THR A 3 -17.58 -17.38 -10.28
CA THR A 3 -16.43 -17.07 -9.42
C THR A 3 -15.20 -16.66 -10.23
N THR A 4 -15.09 -17.11 -11.49
CA THR A 4 -13.93 -16.87 -12.37
C THR A 4 -13.88 -15.41 -12.84
N ALA A 5 -15.04 -14.84 -13.19
CA ALA A 5 -15.12 -13.44 -13.62
C ALA A 5 -14.75 -12.47 -12.49
N THR A 6 -15.19 -12.77 -11.27
CA THR A 6 -14.90 -11.97 -10.07
C THR A 6 -13.41 -11.98 -9.74
N ALA A 7 -12.76 -13.15 -9.80
CA ALA A 7 -11.33 -13.28 -9.56
C ALA A 7 -10.48 -12.52 -10.60
N LYS A 8 -10.87 -12.57 -11.88
CA LYS A 8 -10.17 -11.83 -12.96
C LYS A 8 -10.30 -10.31 -12.81
N ILE A 9 -11.50 -9.82 -12.45
CA ILE A 9 -11.73 -8.39 -12.20
C ILE A 9 -10.93 -7.93 -10.98
N ALA A 10 -10.91 -8.71 -9.89
CA ALA A 10 -10.09 -8.41 -8.71
C ALA A 10 -8.60 -8.34 -9.05
N GLY A 11 -8.08 -9.30 -9.84
CA GLY A 11 -6.70 -9.27 -10.34
C GLY A 11 -6.39 -8.00 -11.15
N THR A 12 -7.34 -7.54 -11.98
CA THR A 12 -7.18 -6.31 -12.78
C THR A 12 -7.25 -5.04 -11.93
N GLN A 13 -8.04 -5.02 -10.85
CA GLN A 13 -8.12 -3.89 -9.94
C GLN A 13 -6.87 -3.77 -9.06
N ILE A 14 -6.37 -4.90 -8.55
CA ILE A 14 -5.10 -4.98 -7.82
C ILE A 14 -3.95 -4.48 -8.71
N GLU A 15 -3.93 -4.90 -9.97
CA GLU A 15 -2.93 -4.44 -10.95
C GLU A 15 -2.95 -2.91 -11.10
N LYS A 16 -4.13 -2.34 -11.33
CA LYS A 16 -4.30 -0.89 -11.46
C LYS A 16 -3.94 -0.14 -10.17
N ALA A 17 -4.23 -0.71 -9.02
CA ALA A 17 -3.95 -0.11 -7.72
C ALA A 17 -2.45 -0.06 -7.43
N TRP A 18 -1.69 -1.12 -7.70
CA TRP A 18 -0.23 -1.07 -7.49
C TRP A 18 0.44 -0.06 -8.42
N PHE A 19 0.02 0.04 -9.70
CA PHE A 19 0.53 1.09 -10.59
C PHE A 19 0.26 2.50 -10.03
N ALA A 20 -0.92 2.72 -9.45
CA ALA A 20 -1.27 3.99 -8.81
C ALA A 20 -0.45 4.24 -7.53
N ILE A 21 -0.19 3.21 -6.73
CA ILE A 21 0.68 3.27 -5.55
C ILE A 21 2.09 3.67 -5.96
N SER A 22 2.71 2.98 -6.92
CA SER A 22 4.07 3.28 -7.38
C SER A 22 4.19 4.68 -7.99
N ALA A 23 3.22 5.10 -8.79
CA ALA A 23 3.19 6.46 -9.36
C ALA A 23 3.02 7.54 -8.29
N THR A 24 2.21 7.27 -7.26
CA THR A 24 2.01 8.19 -6.13
C THR A 24 3.26 8.27 -5.27
N TYR A 25 3.88 7.14 -4.95
CA TYR A 25 5.15 7.07 -4.23
C TYR A 25 6.21 7.93 -4.92
N GLY A 26 6.45 7.73 -6.23
CA GLY A 26 7.46 8.49 -6.97
C GLY A 26 7.16 10.00 -7.12
N ARG A 27 5.94 10.45 -6.83
CA ARG A 27 5.60 11.87 -6.73
C ARG A 27 5.86 12.45 -5.35
N LEU A 28 5.65 11.66 -4.30
CA LEU A 28 5.72 12.12 -2.91
C LEU A 28 7.13 12.02 -2.32
N THR A 29 7.93 11.08 -2.80
CA THR A 29 9.27 10.82 -2.25
C THR A 29 10.25 10.33 -3.32
N THR A 30 11.52 10.21 -2.95
CA THR A 30 12.58 9.64 -3.79
C THR A 30 12.68 8.13 -3.60
N PRO A 31 13.22 7.38 -4.58
CA PRO A 31 13.44 5.94 -4.43
C PRO A 31 14.22 5.59 -3.15
N GLY A 32 13.80 4.52 -2.48
CA GLY A 32 14.39 4.04 -1.23
C GLY A 32 13.93 4.76 0.05
N GLU A 33 13.28 5.93 -0.04
CA GLU A 33 12.80 6.65 1.15
C GLU A 33 11.47 6.14 1.70
N LEU A 34 11.41 5.98 3.03
CA LEU A 34 10.19 5.55 3.72
C LEU A 34 9.16 6.68 3.77
N ILE A 35 7.94 6.40 3.29
CA ILE A 35 6.76 7.27 3.43
C ILE A 35 5.60 6.53 4.09
N HIS A 36 4.68 7.27 4.72
CA HIS A 36 3.48 6.69 5.30
C HIS A 36 2.50 6.20 4.23
N ILE A 37 1.94 5.01 4.46
CA ILE A 37 0.89 4.43 3.61
C ILE A 37 -0.38 5.30 3.62
N SER A 38 -0.69 5.97 4.74
CA SER A 38 -1.81 6.92 4.81
C SER A 38 -1.68 8.04 3.78
N GLU A 39 -0.47 8.54 3.53
CA GLU A 39 -0.23 9.59 2.54
C GLU A 39 -0.53 9.11 1.12
N ILE A 40 -0.12 7.87 0.79
CA ILE A 40 -0.45 7.26 -0.50
C ILE A 40 -1.97 7.03 -0.60
N ARG A 41 -2.59 6.45 0.44
CA ARG A 41 -4.03 6.19 0.49
C ARG A 41 -4.84 7.45 0.24
N ALA A 42 -4.50 8.55 0.90
CA ALA A 42 -5.18 9.83 0.73
C ALA A 42 -5.19 10.31 -0.72
N GLN A 43 -4.13 10.06 -1.49
CA GLN A 43 -4.04 10.46 -2.90
C GLN A 43 -4.88 9.59 -3.83
N ILE A 44 -5.12 8.31 -3.50
CA ILE A 44 -5.76 7.35 -4.41
C ILE A 44 -7.14 6.83 -3.92
N ALA A 45 -7.58 7.23 -2.73
CA ALA A 45 -8.86 6.81 -2.13
C ALA A 45 -10.10 7.18 -2.97
N HIS A 46 -10.00 8.20 -3.83
CA HIS A 46 -11.08 8.56 -4.76
C HIS A 46 -11.26 7.55 -5.90
N ARG A 47 -10.27 6.67 -6.12
CA ARG A 47 -10.22 5.74 -7.26
C ARG A 47 -10.31 4.28 -6.84
N PHE A 48 -9.81 3.93 -5.66
CA PHE A 48 -9.81 2.56 -5.15
C PHE A 48 -10.33 2.55 -3.71
N ASP A 49 -11.10 1.52 -3.38
CA ASP A 49 -11.46 1.27 -1.99
C ASP A 49 -10.24 0.78 -1.19
N GLN A 50 -10.35 0.86 0.13
CA GLN A 50 -9.26 0.47 1.03
C GLN A 50 -8.87 -1.00 0.86
N ALA A 51 -9.84 -1.90 0.66
CA ALA A 51 -9.57 -3.33 0.48
C ALA A 51 -8.71 -3.61 -0.76
N THR A 52 -8.96 -2.91 -1.87
CA THR A 52 -8.17 -3.02 -3.10
C THR A 52 -6.76 -2.49 -2.91
N ILE A 53 -6.61 -1.35 -2.23
CA ILE A 53 -5.30 -0.76 -1.92
C ILE A 53 -4.48 -1.72 -1.03
N ASP A 54 -5.11 -2.29 0.00
CA ASP A 54 -4.46 -3.21 0.94
C ASP A 54 -4.05 -4.52 0.26
N ALA A 55 -4.91 -5.06 -0.61
CA ALA A 55 -4.59 -6.22 -1.42
C ALA A 55 -3.41 -5.95 -2.37
N ALA A 56 -3.35 -4.75 -2.96
CA ALA A 56 -2.23 -4.35 -3.81
C ALA A 56 -0.93 -4.18 -3.02
N LEU A 57 -0.95 -3.54 -1.86
CA LEU A 57 0.22 -3.42 -0.97
C LEU A 57 0.74 -4.80 -0.55
N LEU A 58 -0.16 -5.71 -0.17
CA LEU A 58 0.20 -7.09 0.18
C LEU A 58 0.82 -7.84 -0.99
N TRP A 59 0.25 -7.69 -2.19
CA TRP A 59 0.79 -8.29 -3.40
C TRP A 59 2.17 -7.73 -3.73
N MET A 60 2.34 -6.41 -3.73
CA MET A 60 3.63 -5.74 -3.98
C MET A 60 4.71 -6.23 -3.02
N HIS A 61 4.40 -6.32 -1.72
CA HIS A 61 5.34 -6.80 -0.71
C HIS A 61 5.78 -8.25 -0.90
N ARG A 62 4.95 -9.09 -1.53
CA ARG A 62 5.25 -10.51 -1.77
C ARG A 62 5.98 -10.75 -3.08
N GLU A 63 5.61 -10.01 -4.12
CA GLU A 63 5.99 -10.32 -5.50
C GLU A 63 7.05 -9.37 -6.07
N ILE A 64 7.27 -8.21 -5.45
CA ILE A 64 8.23 -7.21 -5.93
C ILE A 64 9.38 -7.06 -4.93
N GLU A 65 10.59 -7.41 -5.35
CA GLU A 65 11.77 -7.45 -4.49
C GLU A 65 12.22 -6.07 -3.97
N ASP A 66 11.91 -4.99 -4.68
CA ASP A 66 12.29 -3.62 -4.33
C ASP A 66 11.26 -2.90 -3.44
N VAL A 67 10.15 -3.58 -3.07
CA VAL A 67 9.09 -3.01 -2.23
C VAL A 67 9.21 -3.47 -0.79
N TRP A 68 9.54 -2.52 0.08
CA TRP A 68 9.64 -2.73 1.52
C TRP A 68 8.46 -2.11 2.23
N ILE A 69 7.60 -2.94 2.82
CA ILE A 69 6.53 -2.50 3.72
C ILE A 69 6.94 -2.89 5.14
N VAL A 70 7.06 -1.91 6.03
CA VAL A 70 7.68 -2.06 7.36
C VAL A 70 6.84 -1.41 8.46
N PRO A 71 6.92 -1.92 9.71
CA PRO A 71 6.26 -1.29 10.84
C PRO A 71 6.92 0.05 11.20
N GLN A 72 6.13 0.91 11.84
CA GLN A 72 6.54 2.23 12.28
C GLN A 72 7.68 2.19 13.32
N SER A 73 7.89 1.07 14.02
CA SER A 73 9.00 0.86 14.96
C SER A 73 10.39 1.11 14.34
N TYR A 74 10.49 1.14 13.01
CA TYR A 74 11.68 1.57 12.27
C TYR A 74 11.94 3.09 12.33
N ARG A 75 11.02 3.92 12.84
CA ARG A 75 11.21 5.36 13.11
C ARG A 75 10.95 5.72 14.59
N ARG A 76 11.58 6.80 15.06
CA ARG A 76 11.56 7.28 16.46
C ARG A 76 10.47 8.33 16.79
N TRP A 77 9.46 8.55 15.95
CA TRP A 77 8.51 9.66 16.12
C TRP A 77 7.09 9.21 16.50
N ALA A 78 6.31 10.11 17.12
CA ALA A 78 4.92 9.86 17.50
C ALA A 78 3.97 9.99 16.30
N MET A 79 2.93 9.14 16.24
CA MET A 79 1.94 9.11 15.16
C MET A 79 0.78 10.07 15.38
N THR A 80 0.26 10.64 14.30
CA THR A 80 -1.12 11.16 14.29
C THR A 80 -2.13 10.00 14.21
N GLU A 81 -3.39 10.26 14.54
CA GLU A 81 -4.46 9.26 14.44
C GLU A 81 -4.72 8.81 12.99
N GLU A 82 -4.67 9.76 12.06
CA GLU A 82 -4.77 9.51 10.61
C GLU A 82 -3.67 8.57 10.08
N GLN A 83 -2.47 8.63 10.66
CA GLN A 83 -1.37 7.72 10.31
C GLN A 83 -1.58 6.30 10.87
N ARG A 84 -2.28 6.16 12.01
CA ARG A 84 -2.62 4.85 12.61
C ARG A 84 -3.68 4.14 11.77
N ASP A 85 -4.67 4.88 11.30
CA ASP A 85 -5.72 4.35 10.44
C ASP A 85 -5.20 3.98 9.03
N GLY A 86 -4.02 4.50 8.66
CA GLY A 86 -3.30 4.18 7.44
C GLY A 86 -2.59 2.82 7.40
N ALA A 87 -2.54 2.09 8.51
CA ALA A 87 -1.82 0.82 8.58
C ALA A 87 -2.44 -0.24 7.65
N VAL A 88 -1.59 -1.07 7.03
CA VAL A 88 -1.97 -2.32 6.38
C VAL A 88 -1.53 -3.49 7.26
N VAL A 89 -2.36 -4.51 7.40
CA VAL A 89 -2.02 -5.71 8.17
C VAL A 89 -1.34 -6.71 7.23
N ILE A 90 -0.09 -7.05 7.52
CA ILE A 90 0.67 -8.08 6.79
C ILE A 90 1.16 -9.12 7.80
N GLY A 91 0.65 -10.34 7.68
CA GLY A 91 0.83 -11.36 8.70
C GLY A 91 0.02 -11.00 9.94
N ASP A 92 0.69 -10.89 11.08
CA ASP A 92 0.15 -10.46 12.38
C ASP A 92 0.56 -9.03 12.77
N GLN A 93 1.20 -8.29 11.85
CA GLN A 93 1.75 -6.96 12.12
C GLN A 93 1.05 -5.88 11.32
N HIS A 94 0.73 -4.78 12.02
CA HIS A 94 0.44 -3.51 11.38
C HIS A 94 1.72 -2.95 10.77
N LYS A 95 1.62 -2.53 9.52
CA LYS A 95 2.71 -1.89 8.79
C LYS A 95 2.21 -0.59 8.21
N GLU A 96 2.95 0.47 8.44
CA GLU A 96 2.50 1.84 8.19
C GLU A 96 3.38 2.57 7.17
N LEU A 97 4.54 1.99 6.85
CA LEU A 97 5.53 2.60 5.98
C LEU A 97 5.77 1.74 4.75
N ILE A 98 6.03 2.41 3.64
CA ILE A 98 6.44 1.80 2.38
C ILE A 98 7.68 2.52 1.84
N SER A 99 8.60 1.75 1.26
CA SER A 99 9.73 2.20 0.44
C SER A 99 9.75 1.39 -0.85
N ILE A 100 10.06 2.05 -1.96
CA ILE A 100 10.22 1.45 -3.30
C ILE A 100 11.52 1.98 -3.88
N GLY A 101 12.45 1.11 -4.30
CA GLY A 101 13.68 1.52 -4.98
C GLY A 101 14.83 0.52 -4.91
#